data_AF-Q57867-F1
#
_entry.id   AF-Q57867-F1
#
_cell.length_a   1.000
_cell.length_b   1.000
_cell.length_c   1.000
_cell.angle_alpha   90.00
_cell.angle_beta   90.00
_cell.angle_gamma   90.00
#
_symmetry.space_group_name_H-M   'P 1'
#
loop_
_entity.id
_entity.type
_entity.pdbx_description
1 polymer ?
#
loop_
_entity_poly.entity_id
_entity_poly.type
_entity_poly.pdbx_seq_one_letter_code
_entity_poly.pdbx_strand_id
1 'polypeptide(L)'
;MLTNDSMNENLNELKRVFSSLTGKEYFKNLDVGLVDLFRYLRDEIKDEKVVIALDEFQYLMQLNRGVLSIFQKIWDGILADTKVFLIICGSSCVSKHGRFRDW
;
A
#
# COMPACT_ATOMS: atom_id res chain seq x y z
N MET A 1 6.51 -5.47 -3.29
CA MET A 1 5.62 -5.97 -4.35
C MET A 1 4.32 -6.37 -3.70
N LEU A 2 3.18 -5.99 -4.27
CA LEU A 2 1.85 -6.42 -3.82
C LEU A 2 1.37 -7.57 -4.70
N THR A 3 0.73 -8.56 -4.11
CA THR A 3 0.29 -9.77 -4.82
C THR A 3 -1.23 -9.96 -4.67
N ASN A 4 -1.81 -10.86 -5.48
CA ASN A 4 -3.21 -11.26 -5.39
C ASN A 4 -3.49 -12.22 -4.21
N ASP A 5 -2.56 -12.31 -3.26
CA ASP A 5 -2.67 -13.10 -2.05
C ASP A 5 -3.53 -12.40 -1.00
N SER A 6 -3.78 -13.05 0.13
CA SER A 6 -4.67 -12.49 1.16
C SER A 6 -4.20 -11.11 1.65
N MET A 7 -5.14 -10.31 2.16
CA MET A 7 -4.80 -9.01 2.76
C MET A 7 -3.76 -9.15 3.88
N ASN A 8 -3.77 -10.28 4.59
CA ASN A 8 -2.81 -10.59 5.66
C ASN A 8 -1.40 -10.83 5.12
N GLU A 9 -1.26 -11.51 3.98
CA GLU A 9 0.06 -11.71 3.34
C GLU A 9 0.64 -10.40 2.85
N ASN A 10 -0.16 -9.58 2.15
CA ASN A 10 0.26 -8.24 1.74
C ASN A 10 0.64 -7.36 2.95
N LEU A 11 -0.09 -7.46 4.06
CA LEU A 11 0.24 -6.75 5.30
C LEU A 11 1.56 -7.23 5.90
N ASN A 12 1.83 -8.54 5.89
CA ASN A 12 3.10 -9.11 6.37
C ASN A 12 4.29 -8.68 5.50
N GLU A 13 4.10 -8.60 4.18
CA GLU A 13 5.13 -8.05 3.28
C GLU A 13 5.41 -6.57 3.57
N LEU A 14 4.36 -5.76 3.80
CA LEU A 14 4.54 -4.37 4.20
C LEU A 14 5.28 -4.23 5.53
N LYS A 15 4.98 -5.07 6.53
CA LYS A 15 5.73 -5.10 7.80
C LYS A 15 7.22 -5.38 7.58
N ARG A 16 7.56 -6.30 6.69
CA ARG A 16 8.96 -6.61 6.34
C ARG A 16 9.65 -5.42 5.66
N VAL A 17 8.97 -4.78 4.72
CA VAL A 17 9.49 -3.59 4.03
C VAL A 17 9.71 -2.45 5.03
N PHE A 18 8.76 -2.18 5.92
CA PHE A 18 8.88 -1.11 6.91
C PHE A 18 9.97 -1.39 7.93
N SER A 19 10.14 -2.65 8.34
CA SER A 19 11.26 -3.08 9.16
C SER A 19 12.61 -2.79 8.49
N SER A 20 12.73 -3.09 7.19
CA SER A 20 13.95 -2.84 6.43
C SER A 20 14.22 -1.35 6.23
N LEU A 21 13.17 -0.59 5.91
CA LEU A 21 13.23 0.86 5.67
C LEU A 21 13.63 1.65 6.91
N THR A 22 13.08 1.29 8.08
CA THR A 22 13.30 2.03 9.35
C THR A 22 14.45 1.45 10.17
N GLY A 23 14.95 0.26 9.82
CA GLY A 23 15.87 -0.52 10.64
C GLY A 23 15.25 -1.06 11.94
N LYS A 24 13.91 -1.03 12.07
CA LYS A 24 13.21 -1.46 13.29
C LYS A 24 12.58 -2.84 13.12
N GLU A 25 13.21 -3.85 13.71
CA GLU A 25 12.73 -5.25 13.68
C GLU A 25 11.30 -5.42 14.23
N TYR A 26 10.84 -4.52 15.12
CA TYR A 26 9.54 -4.66 15.75
C TYR A 26 8.37 -4.64 14.75
N PHE A 27 8.52 -4.00 13.58
CA PHE A 27 7.49 -3.99 12.54
C PHE A 27 7.04 -5.39 12.15
N LYS A 28 7.96 -6.37 12.11
CA LYS A 28 7.67 -7.76 11.72
C LYS A 28 6.68 -8.44 12.68
N ASN A 29 6.66 -8.04 13.94
CA ASN A 29 5.87 -8.65 15.01
C ASN A 29 4.65 -7.83 15.42
N LEU A 30 4.41 -6.67 14.78
CA LEU A 30 3.23 -5.86 15.07
C LEU A 30 1.97 -6.64 14.71
N ASP A 31 1.04 -6.79 15.65
CA ASP A 31 -0.29 -7.32 15.38
C ASP A 31 -1.29 -6.17 15.22
N VAL A 32 -1.20 -5.48 14.09
CA VAL A 32 -1.97 -4.27 13.81
C VAL A 32 -2.48 -4.27 12.37
N GLY A 33 -3.58 -3.55 12.13
CA GLY A 33 -4.11 -3.36 10.78
C GLY A 33 -3.27 -2.40 9.94
N LEU A 34 -3.61 -2.29 8.66
CA LEU A 34 -2.88 -1.45 7.70
C LEU A 34 -2.79 0.02 8.15
N VAL A 35 -3.89 0.59 8.65
CA VAL A 35 -3.92 1.99 9.10
C VAL A 35 -2.91 2.24 10.21
N ASP A 36 -2.93 1.41 11.25
CA ASP A 36 -2.03 1.54 12.39
C ASP A 36 -0.58 1.25 12.00
N LEU A 37 -0.33 0.29 11.10
CA LEU A 37 1.01 0.02 10.57
C LEU A 37 1.64 1.29 9.95
N PHE A 38 0.87 2.05 9.19
CA PHE A 38 1.32 3.33 8.63
C PHE A 38 1.47 4.44 9.69
N ARG A 39 0.71 4.40 10.80
CA ARG A 39 0.95 5.30 11.95
C ARG A 39 2.30 5.03 12.59
N TYR A 40 2.63 3.75 12.86
CA TYR A 40 3.96 3.37 13.35
C TYR A 40 5.05 3.81 12.39
N LEU A 41 4.86 3.65 11.07
CA LEU A 41 5.82 4.12 10.09
C LEU A 41 6.04 5.63 10.20
N ARG A 42 4.97 6.43 10.25
CA ARG A 42 5.04 7.89 10.40
C ARG A 42 5.88 8.30 11.61
N ASP A 43 5.66 7.67 12.75
CA ASP A 43 6.34 8.01 14.00
C ASP A 43 7.86 7.72 13.93
N GLU A 44 8.26 6.71 13.16
CA GLU A 44 9.66 6.36 12.94
C GLU A 44 10.35 7.29 11.93
N ILE A 45 9.72 7.57 10.80
CA ILE A 45 10.32 8.38 9.73
C ILE A 45 10.36 9.88 10.06
N LYS A 46 9.43 10.36 10.91
CA LYS A 46 9.33 11.76 11.32
C LYS A 46 9.34 12.72 10.12
N ASP A 47 10.41 13.51 9.99
CA ASP A 47 10.61 14.54 8.97
C ASP A 47 11.45 14.07 7.77
N GLU A 48 11.81 12.79 7.72
CA GLU A 48 12.60 12.21 6.64
C GLU A 48 11.78 12.09 5.35
N LYS A 49 12.44 12.35 4.22
CA LYS A 49 11.85 12.15 2.89
C LYS A 49 11.90 10.68 2.56
N VAL A 50 10.74 10.04 2.54
CA VAL A 50 10.61 8.62 2.21
C VAL A 50 9.77 8.47 0.96
N VAL A 51 10.25 7.70 -0.01
CA VAL A 51 9.46 7.33 -1.19
C VAL A 51 9.04 5.87 -1.04
N ILE A 52 7.73 5.64 -0.96
CA ILE A 52 7.14 4.30 -0.92
C ILE A 52 6.56 4.01 -2.29
N ALA A 53 7.15 3.08 -3.03
CA ALA A 53 6.60 2.61 -4.29
C ALA A 53 5.81 1.32 -4.09
N LEU A 54 4.50 1.39 -4.31
CA LEU A 54 3.60 0.26 -4.36
C LEU A 54 3.42 -0.16 -5.82
N ASP A 55 4.23 -1.13 -6.23
CA ASP A 55 4.08 -1.76 -7.54
C ASP A 55 2.94 -2.78 -7.53
N GLU A 56 2.24 -2.87 -8.66
CA GLU A 56 1.09 -3.73 -8.93
C GLU A 56 -0.13 -3.50 -7.99
N PHE A 57 -0.41 -2.25 -7.63
CA PHE A 57 -1.51 -1.90 -6.72
C PHE A 57 -2.90 -2.35 -7.21
N GLN A 58 -3.10 -2.56 -8.52
CA GLN A 58 -4.34 -3.11 -9.06
C GLN A 58 -4.71 -4.47 -8.46
N TYR A 59 -3.75 -5.29 -8.02
CA TYR A 59 -4.09 -6.59 -7.40
C TYR A 59 -4.82 -6.39 -6.07
N LEU A 60 -4.37 -5.43 -5.25
CA LEU A 60 -5.09 -5.07 -4.03
C LEU A 60 -6.49 -4.53 -4.30
N MET A 61 -6.64 -3.71 -5.35
CA MET A 61 -7.96 -3.18 -5.73
C MET A 61 -8.92 -4.26 -6.22
N GLN A 62 -8.41 -5.30 -6.88
CA GLN A 62 -9.20 -6.45 -7.34
C GLN A 62 -9.67 -7.33 -6.18
N LEU A 63 -8.83 -7.50 -5.15
CA LEU A 63 -9.16 -8.29 -3.96
C LEU A 63 -10.28 -7.64 -3.13
N ASN A 64 -10.23 -6.33 -2.93
CA ASN A 64 -11.23 -5.62 -2.15
C ASN A 64 -11.28 -4.13 -2.54
N ARG A 65 -12.41 -3.69 -3.11
CA ARG A 65 -12.62 -2.28 -3.47
C ARG A 65 -12.47 -1.31 -2.29
N GLY A 66 -12.71 -1.77 -1.07
CA GLY A 66 -12.51 -0.98 0.16
C GLY A 66 -11.05 -0.66 0.46
N VAL A 67 -10.08 -1.36 -0.13
CA VAL A 67 -8.65 -1.10 0.09
C VAL A 67 -8.29 0.31 -0.40
N LEU A 68 -8.87 0.77 -1.51
CA LEU A 68 -8.67 2.14 -1.98
C LEU A 68 -9.08 3.16 -0.91
N SER A 69 -10.24 2.98 -0.29
CA SER A 69 -10.71 3.86 0.79
C SER A 69 -9.83 3.79 2.04
N ILE A 70 -9.25 2.62 2.35
CA ILE A 70 -8.27 2.50 3.44
C ILE A 70 -6.99 3.28 3.11
N PHE A 71 -6.45 3.15 1.90
CA PHE A 71 -5.26 3.90 1.48
C PHE A 71 -5.52 5.40 1.39
N GLN A 72 -6.70 5.83 0.95
CA GLN A 72 -7.13 7.24 1.02
C GLN A 72 -7.08 7.73 2.47
N LYS A 73 -7.68 6.97 3.41
CA LYS A 73 -7.65 7.30 4.84
C LYS A 73 -6.22 7.37 5.41
N ILE A 74 -5.33 6.48 4.96
CA ILE A 74 -3.91 6.50 5.36
C ILE A 74 -3.22 7.75 4.81
N TRP A 75 -3.42 8.04 3.53
CA TRP A 75 -2.84 9.21 2.89
C TRP A 75 -3.29 10.48 3.60
N ASP A 76 -4.60 10.74 3.63
CA ASP A 76 -5.17 11.98 4.18
C ASP A 76 -4.94 12.13 5.68
N GLY A 77 -5.00 11.02 6.44
CA GLY A 77 -4.98 11.07 7.90
C GLY A 77 -3.61 10.86 8.56
N ILE A 78 -2.63 10.33 7.83
CA ILE A 78 -1.33 9.92 8.40
C ILE A 78 -0.18 10.52 7.60
N LEU A 79 -0.18 10.35 6.28
CA LEU A 79 0.99 10.67 5.45
C LEU A 79 0.97 12.08 4.86
N ALA A 80 -0.19 12.71 4.71
CA ALA A 80 -0.34 14.00 4.00
C ALA A 80 0.49 15.14 4.61
N ASP A 81 0.73 15.11 5.92
CA ASP A 81 1.55 16.09 6.64
C ASP A 81 3.03 15.67 6.78
N THR A 82 3.39 14.52 6.21
CA THR A 82 4.77 14.00 6.23
C THR A 82 5.47 14.30 4.91
N LYS A 83 6.78 14.05 4.85
CA LYS A 83 7.53 14.09 3.59
C LYS A 83 7.53 12.76 2.85
N VAL A 84 6.52 11.93 3.09
CA VAL A 84 6.33 10.65 2.39
C VAL A 84 5.69 10.88 1.04
N PHE A 85 6.30 10.31 0.01
CA PHE A 85 5.72 10.22 -1.32
C PHE A 85 5.30 8.77 -1.59
N LEU A 86 4.01 8.57 -1.87
CA LEU A 86 3.48 7.28 -2.28
C LEU A 86 3.41 7.24 -3.82
N ILE A 87 4.21 6.37 -4.42
CA ILE A 87 4.14 6.07 -5.86
C ILE A 87 3.31 4.80 -6.02
N ILE A 88 2.17 4.92 -6.70
CA ILE A 88 1.32 3.77 -7.01
C ILE A 88 1.56 3.42 -8.46
N CYS A 89 2.28 2.33 -8.70
CA CYS A 89 2.46 1.78 -10.04
C CYS A 89 1.46 0.66 -10.27
N GLY A 90 0.93 0.65 -11.48
CA GLY A 90 0.03 -0.40 -11.89
C GLY A 90 0.03 -0.59 -13.39
N SER A 91 0.36 -1.80 -13.82
CA SER A 91 0.22 -2.25 -15.20
C SER A 91 -1.27 -2.41 -15.52
N SER A 92 -2.00 -1.31 -15.68
CA SER A 92 -3.37 -1.37 -16.19
C SER A 92 -3.34 -1.69 -17.69
N CYS A 93 -3.11 -2.96 -18.01
CA CYS A 93 -3.68 -3.53 -19.22
C CYS A 93 -5.19 -3.56 -19.01
N VAL A 94 -5.86 -2.46 -19.36
CA VAL A 94 -7.26 -2.49 -19.71
C VAL A 94 -7.38 -3.52 -20.84
N SER A 95 -7.78 -4.75 -20.51
CA SER A 95 -8.40 -5.61 -21.51
C SER A 95 -9.75 -4.98 -21.80
N LYS A 96 -9.79 -4.14 -22.83
CA LYS A 96 -11.04 -3.67 -23.42
C LYS A 96 -11.77 -4.90 -23.96
N HIS A 97 -12.65 -5.49 -23.16
CA HIS A 97 -13.77 -6.25 -23.72
C HIS A 97 -14.77 -5.25 -24.32
N GLY A 98 -14.36 -4.61 -25.41
CA GLY A 98 -15.20 -3.83 -26.30
C GLY A 98 -15.85 -4.78 -27.29
N ARG A 99 -16.99 -5.33 -26.88
CA ARG A 99 -17.92 -6.08 -27.72
C ARG A 99 -18.44 -5.15 -28.83
N PHE A 100 -17.73 -5.02 -29.94
CA PHE A 100 -18.31 -4.50 -31.19
C PHE A 100 -19.14 -5.64 -31.80
N ARG A 101 -20.43 -5.58 -31.48
CA ARG A 101 -21.51 -6.34 -32.10
C ARG A 101 -21.90 -5.61 -33.40
N ASP A 102 -22.07 -6.40 -34.46
CA ASP A 102 -22.90 -6.12 -35.64
C ASP A 102 -22.46 -5.00 -36.61
N TRP A 103 -21.75 -5.40 -37.69
CA TRP A 103 -22.04 -5.02 -39.08
C TRP A 103 -21.84 -6.26 -39.96
#